data_AF-A0A0D0E953-F1
#
_entry.id   AF-A0A0D0E953-F1
#
_cell.length_a   1.000
_cell.length_b   1.000
_cell.length_c   1.000
_cell.angle_alpha   90.00
_cell.angle_beta   90.00
_cell.angle_gamma   90.00
#
_symmetry.space_group_name_H-M   'P 1'
#
loop_
_entity.id
_entity.type
_entity.pdbx_description
1 polymer ?
#
loop_
_entity_poly.entity_id
_entity_poly.type
_entity_poly.pdbx_seq_one_letter_code
_entity_poly.pdbx_strand_id
1 'polypeptide(L)'
;MSEFDGTSLGAVFVNIDTPAPDDSPLRLLAGLADRAFELADQNAGYDPSAISSDIKARFARILYPIDNPEMKPRPIKVVLHLQQNCTALHVSQVTVDFQTRTAECDGRPNLAIEPEQFDHVLGEIESYLEAAWKRKNGLQRTCLTHENITWRGFIERLQARGLIPVDSLTVIEIAPTGKRCPLCNLRSTTCTHCNGVLCQNEACAASPLTPYKACSQHALVLACYACLEVAEALPPLGECPSCNLWFCSYELIWCLGRPKANSDRQPNAREHPVKAIGCSSCTVGDDLPRCSNDRCWSREGGYINFCKSCSPDGGLQCMCEQCWFCDDCKAATAPSCFMECPRCRKVYCLYACDYIQFCAECKRPTLCDDCIEEEEDSGAGTDAREGVSLEAECSAHYCLKKICGTCLETTRCSGCQNAFCSGCTVSQNCETCNVHFCVPCYGMHRGRCNKCGCEFRDVAENTF
;
A
#
# COMPACT_ATOMS: atom_id res chain seq x y z
N MET A 1 34.75 6.26 23.87
CA MET A 1 35.69 5.13 23.63
C MET A 1 35.82 4.39 24.93
N SER A 2 35.10 3.28 25.05
CA SER A 2 35.19 2.31 26.15
C SER A 2 35.30 0.94 25.47
N GLU A 3 36.29 0.16 25.90
CA GLU A 3 36.65 -1.15 25.34
C GLU A 3 35.49 -2.13 25.43
N PHE A 4 35.16 -2.76 24.30
CA PHE A 4 34.25 -3.90 24.22
C PHE A 4 35.09 -5.17 24.37
N ASP A 5 34.98 -5.83 25.51
CA ASP A 5 35.57 -7.15 25.72
C ASP A 5 34.80 -8.18 24.88
N GLY A 6 35.52 -8.84 23.96
CA GLY A 6 35.00 -9.71 22.91
C GLY A 6 34.43 -11.07 23.35
N THR A 7 33.73 -11.15 24.48
CA THR A 7 33.15 -12.40 25.01
C THR A 7 31.61 -12.47 25.01
N SER A 8 30.93 -11.43 24.55
CA SER A 8 29.46 -11.36 24.56
C SER A 8 28.90 -11.20 23.16
N LEU A 9 28.61 -12.31 22.47
CA LEU A 9 27.90 -12.30 21.19
C LEU A 9 26.80 -13.37 21.17
N GLY A 10 25.56 -12.88 21.04
CA GLY A 10 24.33 -13.66 20.91
C GLY A 10 23.11 -12.99 21.55
N ALA A 11 22.85 -11.71 21.27
CA ALA A 11 21.59 -11.07 21.66
C ALA A 11 20.71 -10.89 20.41
N VAL A 12 19.50 -11.42 20.45
CA VAL A 12 18.50 -11.22 19.39
C VAL A 12 17.64 -10.03 19.80
N PHE A 13 17.78 -8.91 19.09
CA PHE A 13 16.97 -7.70 19.30
C PHE A 13 15.88 -7.62 18.24
N VAL A 14 14.62 -7.40 18.65
CA VAL A 14 13.48 -7.20 17.74
C VAL A 14 12.78 -5.90 18.13
N ASN A 15 12.60 -4.99 17.18
CA ASN A 15 11.95 -3.69 17.36
C ASN A 15 10.75 -3.60 16.41
N ILE A 16 9.60 -3.07 16.85
CA ILE A 16 8.33 -3.14 16.10
C ILE A 16 7.61 -1.78 16.14
N ASP A 17 7.31 -1.21 14.96
CA ASP A 17 6.48 -0.02 14.80
C ASP A 17 5.17 -0.33 14.03
N THR A 18 4.03 0.09 14.61
CA THR A 18 2.66 0.28 14.06
C THR A 18 1.67 -0.90 13.90
N PRO A 19 0.33 -0.63 13.98
CA PRO A 19 -0.66 -1.55 14.55
C PRO A 19 -1.70 -2.11 13.57
N ALA A 20 -2.28 -3.27 13.91
CA ALA A 20 -3.60 -3.71 13.44
C ALA A 20 -4.39 -4.33 14.63
N PRO A 21 -5.74 -4.24 14.67
CA PRO A 21 -6.49 -4.26 15.93
C PRO A 21 -6.70 -5.62 16.59
N ASP A 22 -6.23 -6.74 16.03
CA ASP A 22 -6.69 -8.09 16.43
C ASP A 22 -5.59 -9.15 16.61
N ASP A 23 -4.32 -8.79 16.75
CA ASP A 23 -3.25 -9.80 16.84
C ASP A 23 -2.79 -10.14 18.28
N SER A 24 -2.98 -11.42 18.62
CA SER A 24 -2.54 -12.10 19.85
C SER A 24 -1.00 -12.10 20.04
N PRO A 25 -0.49 -12.09 21.29
CA PRO A 25 0.93 -12.31 21.65
C PRO A 25 1.60 -13.51 20.96
N LEU A 26 0.79 -14.46 20.47
CA LEU A 26 1.21 -15.65 19.74
C LEU A 26 1.78 -15.35 18.34
N ARG A 27 1.42 -14.23 17.69
CA ARG A 27 1.97 -13.90 16.35
C ARG A 27 3.43 -13.39 16.45
N LEU A 28 3.78 -12.78 17.58
CA LEU A 28 5.13 -12.34 17.94
C LEU A 28 6.13 -13.50 18.13
N LEU A 29 5.70 -14.59 18.77
CA LEU A 29 6.53 -15.79 18.96
C LEU A 29 6.81 -16.54 17.64
N ALA A 30 5.94 -16.40 16.62
CA ALA A 30 6.19 -16.94 15.27
C ALA A 30 7.37 -16.25 14.60
N GLY A 31 7.39 -14.92 14.62
CA GLY A 31 8.46 -14.14 13.98
C GLY A 31 9.84 -14.45 14.57
N LEU A 32 9.90 -14.66 15.89
CA LEU A 32 11.13 -15.06 16.59
C LEU A 32 11.59 -16.47 16.21
N ALA A 33 10.66 -17.43 16.11
CA ALA A 33 10.97 -18.80 15.70
C ALA A 33 11.49 -18.84 14.25
N ASP A 34 10.81 -18.15 13.33
CA ASP A 34 11.18 -18.14 11.91
C ASP A 34 12.58 -17.55 11.68
N ARG A 35 12.92 -16.47 12.41
CA ARG A 35 14.24 -15.84 12.32
C ARG A 35 15.35 -16.68 12.94
N ALA A 36 15.08 -17.38 14.05
CA ALA A 36 16.02 -18.31 14.65
C ALA A 36 16.33 -19.50 13.73
N PHE A 37 15.32 -20.02 13.02
CA PHE A 37 15.51 -21.09 12.04
C PHE A 37 16.26 -20.62 10.77
N GLU A 38 16.00 -19.40 10.27
CA GLU A 38 16.79 -18.82 9.15
C GLU A 38 18.28 -18.71 9.48
N LEU A 39 18.62 -18.25 10.70
CA LEU A 39 20.01 -18.10 11.15
C LEU A 39 20.72 -19.45 11.34
N ALA A 40 19.97 -20.51 11.68
CA ALA A 40 20.51 -21.86 11.78
C ALA A 40 20.81 -22.46 10.39
N ASP A 41 19.93 -22.27 9.41
CA ASP A 41 20.12 -22.73 8.01
C ASP A 41 21.31 -22.04 7.33
N GLN A 42 21.55 -20.75 7.62
CA GLN A 42 22.66 -20.00 7.01
C GLN A 42 24.05 -20.43 7.50
N ASN A 43 24.15 -21.06 8.68
CA ASN A 43 25.43 -21.40 9.32
C ASN A 43 25.82 -22.88 9.23
N ALA A 44 24.91 -23.77 8.84
CA ALA A 44 25.18 -25.20 8.76
C ALA A 44 24.85 -25.72 7.35
N GLY A 45 25.88 -25.98 6.54
CA GLY A 45 25.73 -26.73 5.28
C GLY A 45 25.34 -28.18 5.56
N TYR A 46 24.08 -28.44 5.91
CA TYR A 46 23.63 -29.71 6.49
C TYR A 46 22.43 -30.31 5.74
N ASP A 47 22.46 -31.64 5.57
CA ASP A 47 21.42 -32.43 4.88
C ASP A 47 20.17 -32.64 5.78
N PRO A 48 18.97 -32.17 5.37
CA PRO A 48 17.75 -32.26 6.16
C PRO A 48 17.15 -33.67 6.30
N SER A 49 17.63 -34.66 5.54
CA SER A 49 16.95 -35.94 5.38
C SER A 49 17.15 -36.97 6.50
N ALA A 50 18.17 -36.78 7.36
CA ALA A 50 18.53 -37.75 8.42
C ALA A 50 17.92 -37.46 9.81
N ILE A 51 17.02 -36.49 9.96
CA ILE A 51 16.79 -35.81 11.24
C ILE A 51 15.39 -36.12 11.81
N SER A 52 15.22 -37.34 12.35
CA SER A 52 13.99 -37.79 13.03
C SER A 52 14.08 -37.77 14.57
N SER A 53 13.00 -37.25 15.18
CA SER A 53 12.38 -37.62 16.47
C SER A 53 12.84 -37.13 17.85
N ASP A 54 13.43 -35.96 18.04
CA ASP A 54 13.29 -35.31 19.36
C ASP A 54 13.51 -33.79 19.35
N ILE A 55 12.44 -33.03 19.55
CA ILE A 55 12.48 -31.56 19.65
C ILE A 55 13.12 -31.13 20.99
N LYS A 56 12.96 -31.93 22.06
CA LYS A 56 13.54 -31.65 23.38
C LYS A 56 15.05 -31.83 23.38
N ALA A 57 15.57 -32.89 22.75
CA ALA A 57 17.02 -33.05 22.58
C ALA A 57 17.65 -31.96 21.69
N ARG A 58 16.88 -31.40 20.75
CA ARG A 58 17.33 -30.30 19.88
C ARG A 58 17.37 -28.96 20.62
N PHE A 59 16.35 -28.64 21.41
CA PHE A 59 16.37 -27.49 22.30
C PHE A 59 17.51 -27.60 23.33
N ALA A 60 17.68 -28.79 23.91
CA ALA A 60 18.77 -29.08 24.83
C ALA A 60 20.15 -28.89 24.17
N ARG A 61 20.35 -29.23 22.89
CA ARG A 61 21.63 -29.01 22.19
C ARG A 61 21.92 -27.55 21.84
N ILE A 62 20.90 -26.75 21.57
CA ILE A 62 21.02 -25.31 21.33
C ILE A 62 21.34 -24.57 22.63
N LEU A 63 20.72 -25.01 23.74
CA LEU A 63 20.94 -24.46 25.07
C LEU A 63 22.21 -25.01 25.75
N TYR A 64 22.61 -26.24 25.43
CA TYR A 64 23.72 -26.99 26.02
C TYR A 64 24.44 -27.81 24.93
N PRO A 65 25.49 -27.27 24.27
CA PRO A 65 26.23 -28.02 23.28
C PRO A 65 26.94 -29.22 23.94
N ILE A 66 26.52 -30.44 23.59
CA ILE A 66 26.96 -31.69 24.23
C ILE A 66 28.43 -32.02 23.91
N ASP A 67 28.97 -31.45 22.84
CA ASP A 67 30.27 -31.86 22.29
C ASP A 67 31.47 -31.07 22.84
N ASN A 68 31.25 -30.17 23.83
CA ASN A 68 32.34 -29.47 24.52
C ASN A 68 32.01 -29.16 25.99
N PRO A 69 32.39 -30.02 26.95
CA PRO A 69 32.03 -29.88 28.37
C PRO A 69 32.65 -28.66 29.07
N GLU A 70 33.59 -27.95 28.41
CA GLU A 70 34.19 -26.71 28.95
C GLU A 70 33.43 -25.44 28.53
N MET A 71 32.50 -25.51 27.58
CA MET A 71 31.63 -24.37 27.25
C MET A 71 30.51 -24.25 28.28
N LYS A 72 30.58 -23.21 29.13
CA LYS A 72 29.44 -22.80 29.96
C LYS A 72 28.24 -22.48 29.04
N PRO A 73 27.02 -22.93 29.39
CA PRO A 73 25.82 -22.60 28.61
C PRO A 73 25.74 -21.09 28.44
N ARG A 74 25.51 -20.62 27.20
CA ARG A 74 25.32 -19.20 26.95
C ARG A 74 23.88 -18.83 27.33
N PRO A 75 23.65 -17.81 28.18
CA PRO A 75 22.30 -17.40 28.51
C PRO A 75 21.58 -16.89 27.25
N ILE A 76 20.47 -17.52 26.88
CA ILE A 76 19.59 -17.00 25.82
C ILE A 76 18.66 -15.99 26.48
N LYS A 77 18.92 -14.70 26.22
CA LYS A 77 18.11 -13.59 26.70
C LYS A 77 17.04 -13.26 25.65
N VAL A 78 15.79 -13.66 25.88
CA VAL A 78 14.66 -13.30 25.02
C VAL A 78 14.05 -12.01 25.56
N VAL A 79 14.08 -10.94 24.77
CA VAL A 79 13.55 -9.62 25.15
C VAL A 79 12.25 -9.37 24.39
N LEU A 80 11.14 -9.26 25.10
CA LEU A 80 9.81 -8.96 24.56
C LEU A 80 9.41 -7.52 24.90
N HIS A 81 9.29 -6.64 23.92
CA HIS A 81 8.77 -5.29 24.14
C HIS A 81 7.24 -5.27 24.03
N LEU A 82 6.54 -4.84 25.09
CA LEU A 82 5.07 -4.79 25.17
C LEU A 82 4.62 -3.33 25.28
N GLN A 83 3.69 -2.86 24.43
CA GLN A 83 3.15 -1.49 24.56
C GLN A 83 1.96 -1.41 25.55
N GLN A 84 1.85 -0.25 26.20
CA GLN A 84 1.11 0.06 27.44
C GLN A 84 -0.44 0.02 27.38
N ASN A 85 -1.07 -0.85 26.59
CA ASN A 85 -2.55 -0.91 26.51
C ASN A 85 -3.21 -2.12 27.20
N CYS A 86 -2.45 -2.94 27.93
CA CYS A 86 -3.02 -3.83 28.95
C CYS A 86 -3.13 -3.06 30.28
N THR A 87 -4.35 -2.67 30.66
CA THR A 87 -4.62 -1.96 31.93
C THR A 87 -4.24 -2.74 33.19
N ALA A 88 -3.87 -4.02 33.07
CA ALA A 88 -3.45 -4.88 34.17
C ALA A 88 -1.91 -4.99 34.35
N LEU A 89 -1.08 -4.62 33.38
CA LEU A 89 0.38 -4.81 33.44
C LEU A 89 1.11 -3.66 32.72
N HIS A 90 1.66 -2.71 33.48
CA HIS A 90 2.63 -1.72 32.98
C HIS A 90 4.02 -2.37 32.86
N VAL A 91 4.21 -3.21 31.85
CA VAL A 91 5.53 -3.79 31.55
C VAL A 91 5.89 -3.48 30.10
N SER A 92 7.01 -2.79 29.88
CA SER A 92 7.50 -2.39 28.55
C SER A 92 8.52 -3.35 27.93
N GLN A 93 9.15 -4.20 28.74
CA GLN A 93 10.18 -5.16 28.34
C GLN A 93 10.23 -6.36 29.29
N VAL A 94 10.01 -7.59 28.81
CA VAL A 94 10.20 -8.84 29.57
C VAL A 94 11.43 -9.56 29.05
N THR A 95 12.37 -9.84 29.93
CA THR A 95 13.51 -10.72 29.69
C THR A 95 13.30 -12.03 30.42
N VAL A 96 13.44 -13.18 29.77
CA VAL A 96 13.47 -14.49 30.45
C VAL A 96 14.86 -15.10 30.36
N ASP A 97 15.43 -15.47 31.51
CA ASP A 97 16.64 -16.27 31.62
C ASP A 97 16.26 -17.73 31.94
N PHE A 98 16.47 -18.59 30.95
CA PHE A 98 16.11 -20.01 31.03
C PHE A 98 17.04 -20.83 31.92
N GLN A 99 18.26 -20.35 32.19
CA GLN A 99 19.23 -21.05 33.04
C GLN A 99 18.90 -20.83 34.51
N THR A 100 18.51 -19.61 34.88
CA THR A 100 18.15 -19.25 36.26
C THR A 100 16.66 -19.36 36.55
N ARG A 101 15.82 -19.59 35.53
CA ARG A 101 14.35 -19.58 35.60
C ARG A 101 13.79 -18.27 36.16
N THR A 102 14.41 -17.15 35.81
CA THR A 102 13.99 -15.82 36.28
C THR A 102 13.54 -14.97 35.11
N ALA A 103 12.55 -14.10 35.34
CA ALA A 103 12.19 -13.05 34.41
C ALA A 103 12.51 -11.66 34.98
N GLU A 104 13.04 -10.78 34.13
CA GLU A 104 13.23 -9.35 34.43
C GLU A 104 12.20 -8.55 33.64
N CYS A 105 11.47 -7.67 34.33
CA CYS A 105 10.50 -6.78 33.71
C CYS A 105 10.97 -5.34 33.91
N ASP A 106 11.16 -4.58 32.83
CA ASP A 106 11.54 -3.15 32.85
C ASP A 106 12.78 -2.82 33.70
N GLY A 107 13.81 -3.66 33.62
CA GLY A 107 15.05 -3.48 34.38
C GLY A 107 14.90 -3.69 35.88
N ARG A 108 13.74 -4.18 36.37
CA ARG A 108 13.60 -4.69 37.73
C ARG A 108 13.96 -6.18 37.75
N PRO A 109 14.99 -6.58 38.50
CA PRO A 109 15.35 -7.99 38.60
C PRO A 109 14.35 -8.75 39.47
N ASN A 110 14.17 -10.04 39.13
CA ASN A 110 13.54 -11.07 39.95
C ASN A 110 12.03 -10.94 40.21
N LEU A 111 11.22 -11.00 39.16
CA LEU A 111 9.93 -11.67 39.33
C LEU A 111 10.22 -13.18 39.33
N ALA A 112 10.25 -13.76 40.53
CA ALA A 112 10.21 -15.21 40.66
C ALA A 112 8.88 -15.68 40.08
N ILE A 113 8.93 -16.26 38.89
CA ILE A 113 7.79 -16.98 38.34
C ILE A 113 7.69 -18.23 39.21
N GLU A 114 6.54 -18.42 39.85
CA GLU A 114 6.30 -19.65 40.61
C GLU A 114 6.59 -20.85 39.70
N PRO A 115 7.31 -21.89 40.16
CA PRO A 115 7.77 -23.00 39.31
C PRO A 115 6.65 -23.59 38.43
N GLU A 116 5.43 -23.65 38.98
CA GLU A 116 4.23 -24.14 38.32
C GLU A 116 3.78 -23.25 37.14
N GLN A 117 3.93 -21.93 37.26
CA GLN A 117 3.64 -20.98 36.18
C GLN A 117 4.74 -20.99 35.12
N PHE A 118 5.99 -21.23 35.51
CA PHE A 118 7.12 -21.32 34.57
C PHE A 118 7.01 -22.55 33.67
N ASP A 119 6.68 -23.70 34.24
CA ASP A 119 6.47 -24.93 33.48
C ASP A 119 5.25 -24.82 32.54
N HIS A 120 4.21 -24.07 32.94
CA HIS A 120 3.07 -23.76 32.07
C HIS A 120 3.48 -22.89 30.86
N VAL A 121 4.20 -21.79 31.09
CA VAL A 121 4.69 -20.89 30.02
C VAL A 121 5.66 -21.63 29.09
N LEU A 122 6.54 -22.48 29.61
CA LEU A 122 7.41 -23.33 28.79
C LEU A 122 6.59 -24.28 27.91
N GLY A 123 5.55 -24.91 28.46
CA GLY A 123 4.66 -25.79 27.70
C GLY A 123 3.95 -25.06 26.55
N GLU A 124 3.52 -23.82 26.76
CA GLU A 124 2.91 -22.99 25.71
C GLU A 124 3.91 -22.62 24.60
N ILE A 125 5.14 -22.25 24.97
CA ILE A 125 6.22 -21.96 24.01
C ILE A 125 6.60 -23.20 23.20
N GLU A 126 6.80 -24.36 23.85
CA GLU A 126 7.10 -25.62 23.17
C GLU A 126 6.01 -26.01 22.18
N SER A 127 4.75 -25.98 22.60
CA SER A 127 3.58 -26.26 21.75
C SER A 127 3.52 -25.34 20.53
N TYR A 128 3.78 -24.04 20.75
CA TYR A 128 3.79 -23.06 19.69
C TYR A 128 4.91 -23.28 18.67
N LEU A 129 6.13 -23.52 19.15
CA LEU A 129 7.29 -23.78 18.29
C LEU A 129 7.11 -25.08 17.49
N GLU A 130 6.54 -26.11 18.10
CA GLU A 130 6.17 -27.33 17.39
C GLU A 130 5.11 -27.05 16.32
N ALA A 131 4.10 -26.23 16.60
CA ALA A 131 3.09 -25.82 15.62
C ALA A 131 3.69 -24.97 14.48
N ALA A 132 4.58 -24.02 14.79
CA ALA A 132 5.29 -23.20 13.80
C ALA A 132 6.20 -24.06 12.92
N TRP A 133 6.97 -24.99 13.51
CA TRP A 133 7.79 -25.94 12.78
C TRP A 133 6.95 -26.88 11.90
N LYS A 134 5.82 -27.40 12.41
CA LYS A 134 4.86 -28.19 11.62
C LYS A 134 4.30 -27.39 10.45
N ARG A 135 3.97 -26.10 10.65
CA ARG A 135 3.54 -25.19 9.57
C ARG A 135 4.65 -24.95 8.55
N LYS A 136 5.85 -24.58 8.97
CA LYS A 136 7.02 -24.34 8.09
C LYS A 136 7.40 -25.59 7.31
N ASN A 137 7.44 -26.76 7.95
CA ASN A 137 7.68 -28.04 7.27
C ASN A 137 6.53 -28.45 6.37
N GLY A 138 5.28 -28.17 6.76
CA GLY A 138 4.11 -28.39 5.91
C GLY A 138 4.21 -27.55 4.64
N LEU A 139 4.56 -26.27 4.77
CA LEU A 139 4.82 -25.35 3.66
C LEU A 139 6.01 -25.81 2.82
N GLN A 140 7.13 -26.18 3.43
CA GLN A 140 8.32 -26.66 2.72
C GLN A 140 8.03 -27.97 1.96
N ARG A 141 7.32 -28.92 2.56
CA ARG A 141 6.86 -30.15 1.88
C ARG A 141 5.93 -29.83 0.72
N THR A 142 5.00 -28.89 0.91
CA THR A 142 4.09 -28.45 -0.15
C THR A 142 4.85 -27.77 -1.28
N CYS A 143 5.81 -26.91 -0.96
CA CYS A 143 6.70 -26.25 -1.93
C CYS A 143 7.53 -27.27 -2.70
N LEU A 144 8.21 -28.19 -2.02
CA LEU A 144 8.99 -29.27 -2.66
C LEU A 144 8.09 -30.15 -3.55
N THR A 145 6.87 -30.44 -3.11
CA THR A 145 5.90 -31.20 -3.92
C THR A 145 5.52 -30.45 -5.18
N HIS A 146 5.22 -29.15 -5.08
CA HIS A 146 4.87 -28.30 -6.21
C HIS A 146 6.06 -28.12 -7.18
N GLU A 147 7.26 -27.92 -6.66
CA GLU A 147 8.50 -27.86 -7.45
C GLU A 147 8.77 -29.17 -8.18
N ASN A 148 8.56 -30.32 -7.52
CA ASN A 148 8.72 -31.61 -8.15
C ASN A 148 7.69 -31.84 -9.26
N ILE A 149 6.45 -31.36 -9.09
CA ILE A 149 5.40 -31.43 -10.12
C ILE A 149 5.79 -30.57 -11.33
N THR A 150 6.21 -29.32 -11.11
CA THR A 150 6.61 -28.41 -12.20
C THR A 150 7.85 -28.90 -12.94
N TRP A 151 8.83 -29.47 -12.22
CA TRP A 151 10.01 -30.11 -12.80
C TRP A 151 9.63 -31.34 -13.63
N ARG A 152 8.78 -32.22 -13.10
CA ARG A 152 8.28 -33.39 -13.84
C ARG A 152 7.60 -32.97 -15.14
N GLY A 153 6.73 -31.97 -15.10
CA GLY A 153 6.07 -31.46 -16.30
C GLY A 153 7.05 -30.91 -17.35
N PHE A 154 8.20 -30.36 -16.93
CA PHE A 154 9.26 -29.95 -17.85
C PHE A 154 10.00 -31.14 -18.48
N ILE A 155 10.30 -32.19 -17.70
CA ILE A 155 10.87 -33.44 -18.22
C ILE A 155 9.91 -34.12 -19.21
N GLU A 156 8.62 -34.19 -18.89
CA GLU A 156 7.60 -34.74 -19.79
C GLU A 156 7.53 -33.99 -21.13
N ARG A 157 7.64 -32.65 -21.11
CA ARG A 157 7.71 -31.85 -22.36
C ARG A 157 8.96 -32.14 -23.19
N LEU A 158 10.11 -32.37 -22.53
CA LEU A 158 11.34 -32.78 -23.21
C LEU A 158 11.19 -34.14 -23.88
N GLN A 159 10.58 -35.10 -23.19
CA GLN A 159 10.28 -36.45 -23.71
C GLN A 159 9.30 -36.41 -24.87
N ALA A 160 8.22 -35.64 -24.75
CA ALA A 160 7.21 -35.49 -25.80
C ALA A 160 7.79 -34.93 -27.12
N ARG A 161 8.89 -34.18 -27.04
CA ARG A 161 9.62 -33.67 -28.21
C ARG A 161 10.78 -34.58 -28.66
N GLY A 162 10.97 -35.73 -28.02
CA GLY A 162 12.05 -36.67 -28.33
C GLY A 162 13.45 -36.13 -27.99
N LEU A 163 13.55 -35.13 -27.11
CA LEU A 163 14.84 -34.53 -26.73
C LEU A 163 15.58 -35.34 -25.67
N ILE A 164 14.86 -36.17 -24.91
CA ILE A 164 15.40 -37.16 -23.97
C ILE A 164 14.58 -38.47 -24.07
N PRO A 165 15.18 -39.64 -23.78
CA PRO A 165 14.46 -40.91 -23.75
C PRO A 165 13.32 -40.93 -22.70
N VAL A 166 12.25 -41.69 -22.99
CA VAL A 166 11.10 -41.88 -22.07
C VAL A 166 11.53 -42.53 -20.75
N ASP A 167 12.53 -43.41 -20.81
CA ASP A 167 13.03 -44.15 -19.64
C ASP A 167 14.00 -43.35 -18.76
N SER A 168 14.33 -42.10 -19.13
CA SER A 168 15.29 -41.27 -18.37
C SER A 168 14.73 -40.68 -17.07
N LEU A 169 13.42 -40.79 -16.82
CA LEU A 169 12.75 -40.28 -15.61
C LEU A 169 13.23 -40.93 -14.31
N THR A 170 13.68 -42.19 -14.36
CA THR A 170 14.15 -42.92 -13.18
C THR A 170 15.57 -42.52 -12.74
N VAL A 171 16.35 -41.91 -13.65
CA VAL A 171 17.76 -41.56 -13.42
C VAL A 171 17.95 -40.08 -13.10
N ILE A 172 17.01 -39.22 -13.51
CA ILE A 172 16.98 -37.82 -13.08
C ILE A 172 16.41 -37.80 -11.65
N GLU A 173 17.21 -38.29 -10.70
CA GLU A 173 16.93 -38.21 -9.27
C GLU A 173 16.59 -36.75 -8.94
N ILE A 174 15.32 -36.58 -8.54
CA ILE A 174 14.66 -35.40 -7.98
C ILE A 174 15.68 -34.36 -7.52
N ALA A 175 16.08 -33.46 -8.44
CA ALA A 175 17.34 -32.71 -8.37
C ALA A 175 17.61 -32.11 -6.98
N PRO A 176 18.45 -32.75 -6.14
CA PRO A 176 18.86 -32.20 -4.87
C PRO A 176 19.92 -31.16 -5.23
N THR A 177 19.54 -29.89 -5.09
CA THR A 177 20.40 -28.71 -5.28
C THR A 177 20.82 -28.42 -6.73
N GLY A 178 20.20 -27.39 -7.30
CA GLY A 178 20.77 -26.64 -8.42
C GLY A 178 20.00 -26.64 -9.73
N LYS A 179 18.75 -27.17 -9.78
CA LYS A 179 17.79 -27.10 -10.91
C LYS A 179 18.48 -26.82 -12.26
N ARG A 180 19.24 -27.79 -12.78
CA ARG A 180 20.00 -27.64 -14.04
C ARG A 180 19.23 -28.31 -15.17
N CYS A 181 19.18 -27.66 -16.33
CA CYS A 181 18.57 -28.24 -17.52
C CYS A 181 19.29 -29.55 -17.89
N PRO A 182 18.57 -30.67 -18.12
CA PRO A 182 19.19 -31.96 -18.39
C PRO A 182 19.91 -32.01 -19.75
N LEU A 183 19.59 -31.10 -20.67
CA LEU A 183 20.21 -31.06 -22.00
C LEU A 183 21.54 -30.29 -22.01
N CYS A 184 21.59 -29.13 -21.34
CA CYS A 184 22.77 -28.24 -21.42
C CYS A 184 23.50 -28.07 -20.08
N ASN A 185 23.01 -28.70 -19.00
CA ASN A 185 23.56 -28.62 -17.64
C ASN A 185 23.76 -27.18 -17.09
N LEU A 186 23.07 -26.20 -17.68
CA LEU A 186 23.03 -24.81 -17.21
C LEU A 186 21.83 -24.63 -16.28
N ARG A 187 21.88 -23.58 -15.45
CA ARG A 187 20.80 -23.27 -14.51
C ARG A 187 19.47 -23.10 -15.26
N SER A 188 18.45 -23.75 -14.73
CA SER A 188 17.07 -23.47 -15.08
C SER A 188 16.48 -22.50 -14.07
N THR A 189 15.44 -21.80 -14.49
CA THR A 189 14.68 -20.88 -13.66
C THR A 189 13.20 -21.24 -13.74
N THR A 190 12.34 -20.54 -13.02
CA THR A 190 10.89 -20.74 -13.05
C THR A 190 10.20 -19.45 -13.51
N CYS A 191 9.12 -19.60 -14.28
CA CYS A 191 8.20 -18.51 -14.57
C CYS A 191 7.63 -17.97 -13.25
N THR A 192 7.75 -16.67 -13.01
CA THR A 192 7.28 -16.01 -11.79
C THR A 192 5.76 -16.10 -11.61
N HIS A 193 5.01 -16.35 -12.69
CA HIS A 193 3.55 -16.41 -12.63
C HIS A 193 3.00 -17.84 -12.48
N CYS A 194 3.45 -18.79 -13.29
CA CYS A 194 2.94 -20.17 -13.26
C CYS A 194 3.88 -21.20 -12.62
N ASN A 195 5.04 -20.78 -12.13
CA ASN A 195 6.12 -21.63 -11.60
C ASN A 195 6.66 -22.68 -12.60
N GLY A 196 6.28 -22.60 -13.88
CA GLY A 196 6.77 -23.50 -14.92
C GLY A 196 8.28 -23.35 -15.11
N VAL A 197 8.99 -24.46 -15.20
CA VAL A 197 10.45 -24.50 -15.36
C VAL A 197 10.87 -24.07 -16.77
N LEU A 198 11.90 -23.21 -16.84
CA LEU A 198 12.44 -22.57 -18.03
C LEU A 198 13.95 -22.83 -18.14
N CYS A 199 14.45 -23.15 -19.34
CA CYS A 199 15.89 -23.24 -19.60
C CYS A 199 16.45 -21.86 -19.95
N GLN A 200 17.42 -21.34 -19.20
CA GLN A 200 17.98 -20.01 -19.45
C GLN A 200 18.92 -19.94 -20.66
N ASN A 201 19.41 -21.07 -21.16
CA ASN A 201 20.29 -21.11 -22.31
C ASN A 201 19.49 -21.03 -23.60
N GLU A 202 19.48 -19.87 -24.26
CA GLU A 202 18.80 -19.65 -25.55
C GLU A 202 19.27 -20.60 -26.66
N ALA A 203 20.51 -21.07 -26.60
CA ALA A 203 21.05 -22.04 -27.56
C ALA A 203 20.66 -23.49 -27.25
N CYS A 204 20.02 -23.76 -26.10
CA CYS A 204 19.60 -25.10 -25.71
C CYS A 204 18.31 -25.49 -26.42
N ALA A 205 18.22 -26.74 -26.90
CA ALA A 205 17.00 -27.28 -27.52
C ALA A 205 15.79 -27.29 -26.57
N ALA A 206 16.01 -27.17 -25.25
CA ALA A 206 14.94 -27.03 -24.26
C ALA A 206 14.34 -25.62 -24.20
N SER A 207 15.07 -24.59 -24.63
CA SER A 207 14.62 -23.18 -24.59
C SER A 207 13.31 -22.93 -25.36
N PRO A 208 13.15 -23.39 -26.62
CA PRO A 208 11.92 -23.15 -27.39
C PRO A 208 10.71 -23.94 -26.88
N LEU A 209 10.86 -24.87 -25.93
CA LEU A 209 9.73 -25.61 -25.34
C LEU A 209 8.81 -24.70 -24.53
N THR A 210 9.37 -23.67 -23.93
CA THR A 210 8.63 -22.72 -23.12
C THR A 210 9.32 -21.37 -23.29
N PRO A 211 9.07 -20.68 -24.42
CA PRO A 211 9.67 -19.38 -24.66
C PRO A 211 9.26 -18.42 -23.55
N TYR A 212 10.19 -17.55 -23.16
CA TYR A 212 10.01 -16.66 -22.03
C TYR A 212 10.63 -15.29 -22.32
N LYS A 213 10.24 -14.31 -21.50
CA LYS A 213 10.87 -13.00 -21.42
C LYS A 213 11.39 -12.78 -20.00
N ALA A 214 12.47 -12.03 -19.89
CA ALA A 214 13.08 -11.64 -18.62
C ALA A 214 12.92 -10.13 -18.44
N CYS A 215 12.75 -9.69 -17.19
CA CYS A 215 12.86 -8.27 -16.86
C CYS A 215 14.31 -7.80 -17.02
N SER A 216 14.49 -6.64 -17.65
CA SER A 216 15.82 -6.06 -17.94
C SER A 216 16.52 -5.51 -16.69
N GLN A 217 15.75 -5.19 -15.62
CA GLN A 217 16.29 -4.73 -14.34
C GLN A 217 16.35 -5.84 -13.28
N HIS A 218 15.46 -6.83 -13.38
CA HIS A 218 15.29 -7.86 -12.37
C HIS A 218 15.52 -9.25 -12.96
N ALA A 219 16.76 -9.73 -12.89
CA ALA A 219 17.18 -11.00 -13.51
C ALA A 219 16.37 -12.24 -13.05
N LEU A 220 15.72 -12.17 -11.89
CA LEU A 220 14.89 -13.25 -11.33
C LEU A 220 13.41 -13.16 -11.71
N VAL A 221 12.98 -12.09 -12.39
CA VAL A 221 11.59 -11.91 -12.81
C VAL A 221 11.46 -12.30 -14.27
N LEU A 222 10.84 -13.45 -14.51
CA LEU A 222 10.67 -14.03 -15.84
C LEU A 222 9.24 -14.50 -16.03
N ALA A 223 8.70 -14.38 -17.24
CA ALA A 223 7.38 -14.89 -17.57
C ALA A 223 7.42 -15.68 -18.88
N CYS A 224 6.78 -16.85 -18.92
CA CYS A 224 6.60 -17.58 -20.16
C CYS A 224 5.54 -16.89 -21.04
N TYR A 225 5.61 -17.11 -22.35
CA TYR A 225 4.70 -16.47 -23.31
C TYR A 225 3.23 -16.76 -23.00
N ALA A 226 2.90 -17.98 -22.59
CA ALA A 226 1.54 -18.35 -22.19
C ALA A 226 1.01 -17.46 -21.05
N CYS A 227 1.85 -17.07 -20.09
CA CYS A 227 1.44 -16.16 -19.00
C CYS A 227 1.41 -14.69 -19.41
N LEU A 228 2.07 -14.32 -20.51
CA LEU A 228 2.05 -12.97 -21.07
C LEU A 228 0.79 -12.71 -21.92
N GLU A 229 0.21 -13.78 -22.48
CA GLU A 229 -0.98 -13.71 -23.35
C GLU A 229 -2.31 -13.69 -22.56
N VAL A 230 -2.31 -14.04 -21.27
CA VAL A 230 -3.54 -14.07 -20.45
C VAL A 230 -3.96 -12.63 -20.09
N ALA A 231 -4.97 -12.12 -20.79
CA ALA A 231 -5.39 -10.72 -20.78
C ALA A 231 -6.28 -10.30 -19.58
N GLU A 232 -6.44 -11.14 -18.55
CA GLU A 232 -7.41 -10.88 -17.47
C GLU A 232 -6.87 -9.96 -16.36
N ALA A 233 -5.55 -9.84 -16.22
CA ALA A 233 -4.90 -9.05 -15.17
C ALA A 233 -3.74 -8.22 -15.74
N LEU A 234 -3.16 -7.36 -14.88
CA LEU A 234 -1.92 -6.64 -15.21
C LEU A 234 -0.82 -7.70 -15.51
N PRO A 235 -0.26 -7.72 -16.72
CA PRO A 235 0.66 -8.78 -17.09
C PRO A 235 1.95 -8.69 -16.25
N PRO A 236 2.57 -9.84 -15.92
CA PRO A 236 3.73 -9.89 -15.03
C PRO A 236 4.96 -9.16 -15.60
N LEU A 237 5.07 -9.14 -16.94
CA LEU A 237 6.01 -8.32 -17.67
C LEU A 237 5.28 -7.57 -18.79
N GLY A 238 5.86 -6.44 -19.20
CA GLY A 238 5.47 -5.74 -20.43
C GLY A 238 6.69 -5.27 -21.19
N GLU A 239 6.48 -4.90 -22.44
CA GLU A 239 7.50 -4.29 -23.29
C GLU A 239 7.37 -2.76 -23.23
N CYS A 240 8.46 -2.08 -22.93
CA CYS A 240 8.50 -0.62 -22.93
C CYS A 240 8.48 -0.12 -24.39
N PRO A 241 7.47 0.69 -24.80
CA PRO A 241 7.36 1.15 -26.19
C PRO A 241 8.49 2.09 -26.63
N SER A 242 9.25 2.66 -25.70
CA SER A 242 10.34 3.60 -26.01
C SER A 242 11.67 2.91 -26.29
N CYS A 243 12.02 1.86 -25.53
CA CYS A 243 13.30 1.15 -25.67
C CYS A 243 13.17 -0.30 -26.14
N ASN A 244 11.95 -0.81 -26.33
CA ASN A 244 11.63 -2.19 -26.73
C ASN A 244 12.27 -3.25 -25.81
N LEU A 245 12.54 -2.88 -24.56
CA LEU A 245 13.02 -3.80 -23.53
C LEU A 245 11.86 -4.28 -22.66
N TRP A 246 11.99 -5.48 -22.13
CA TRP A 246 11.01 -6.10 -21.24
C TRP A 246 11.28 -5.74 -19.79
N PHE A 247 10.23 -5.39 -19.06
CA PHE A 247 10.29 -4.97 -17.66
C PHE A 247 9.17 -5.62 -16.88
N CYS A 248 9.39 -5.83 -15.58
CA CYS A 248 8.32 -6.27 -14.69
C CYS A 248 7.29 -5.17 -14.47
N SER A 249 6.10 -5.58 -14.03
CA SER A 249 5.00 -4.67 -13.74
C SER A 249 5.37 -3.49 -12.83
N TYR A 250 6.29 -3.69 -11.90
CA TYR A 250 6.77 -2.65 -10.98
C TYR A 250 7.63 -1.57 -11.66
N GLU A 251 8.35 -1.91 -12.73
CA GLU A 251 9.23 -1.00 -13.45
C GLU A 251 8.54 -0.30 -14.62
N LEU A 252 7.30 -0.70 -14.91
CA LEU A 252 6.51 -0.16 -16.01
C LEU A 252 5.44 0.77 -15.49
N ILE A 253 5.24 1.83 -16.25
CA ILE A 253 4.10 2.70 -16.14
C ILE A 253 2.99 2.15 -17.03
N TRP A 254 1.82 1.89 -16.46
CA TRP A 254 0.71 1.24 -17.15
C TRP A 254 -0.44 2.19 -17.44
N CYS A 255 -1.09 1.96 -18.57
CA CYS A 255 -2.42 2.48 -18.88
C CYS A 255 -3.43 1.33 -18.84
N LEU A 256 -4.43 1.40 -17.96
CA LEU A 256 -5.46 0.35 -17.86
C LEU A 256 -6.54 0.42 -18.95
N GLY A 257 -6.54 1.47 -19.77
CA GLY A 257 -7.64 1.74 -20.70
C GLY A 257 -8.80 2.49 -20.04
N ARG A 258 -9.49 3.35 -20.79
CA ARG A 258 -10.72 4.03 -20.35
C ARG A 258 -11.91 3.08 -20.40
N PRO A 259 -12.87 3.13 -19.45
CA PRO A 259 -14.13 2.40 -19.56
C PRO A 259 -14.91 2.81 -20.81
N LYS A 260 -15.54 1.86 -21.51
CA LYS A 260 -16.39 2.19 -22.66
C LYS A 260 -17.69 2.87 -22.18
N ALA A 261 -17.98 4.06 -22.70
CA ALA A 261 -19.13 4.89 -22.28
C ALA A 261 -20.52 4.23 -22.41
N ASN A 262 -20.67 3.13 -23.18
CA ASN A 262 -21.97 2.50 -23.48
C ASN A 262 -22.00 0.97 -23.24
N SER A 263 -21.11 0.41 -22.40
CA SER A 263 -21.21 -1.02 -22.10
C SER A 263 -22.14 -1.29 -20.92
N ASP A 264 -23.44 -1.17 -21.13
CA ASP A 264 -24.51 -1.53 -20.18
C ASP A 264 -24.46 -3.00 -19.69
N ARG A 265 -23.49 -3.81 -20.16
CA ARG A 265 -23.42 -5.24 -19.88
C ARG A 265 -22.08 -5.76 -19.38
N GLN A 266 -21.03 -4.95 -19.30
CA GLN A 266 -19.77 -5.42 -18.72
C GLN A 266 -19.05 -4.29 -17.96
N PRO A 267 -18.99 -4.35 -16.61
CA PRO A 267 -18.27 -3.37 -15.80
C PRO A 267 -16.76 -3.30 -16.11
N ASN A 268 -16.23 -4.24 -16.91
CA ASN A 268 -14.81 -4.34 -17.24
C ASN A 268 -14.49 -4.00 -18.72
N ALA A 269 -15.45 -3.54 -19.53
CA ALA A 269 -15.16 -3.24 -20.93
C ALA A 269 -14.34 -1.95 -21.06
N ARG A 270 -13.09 -2.09 -21.49
CA ARG A 270 -12.15 -0.97 -21.71
C ARG A 270 -12.02 -0.64 -23.20
N GLU A 271 -11.77 0.63 -23.53
CA GLU A 271 -11.49 1.10 -24.90
C GLU A 271 -10.32 0.33 -25.54
N HIS A 272 -9.31 -0.02 -24.73
CA HIS A 272 -8.22 -0.92 -25.11
C HIS A 272 -7.78 -1.77 -23.89
N PRO A 273 -7.15 -2.93 -24.09
CA PRO A 273 -6.57 -3.73 -23.00
C PRO A 273 -5.44 -2.99 -22.28
N VAL A 274 -5.08 -3.44 -21.08
CA VAL A 274 -3.95 -2.89 -20.32
C VAL A 274 -2.69 -2.84 -21.18
N LYS A 275 -2.02 -1.68 -21.23
CA LYS A 275 -0.78 -1.51 -22.02
C LYS A 275 0.28 -0.74 -21.26
N ALA A 276 1.53 -1.10 -21.47
CA ALA A 276 2.67 -0.35 -20.96
C ALA A 276 2.82 0.97 -21.74
N ILE A 277 3.04 2.07 -21.01
CA ILE A 277 3.28 3.41 -21.58
C ILE A 277 4.78 3.69 -21.67
N GLY A 278 5.57 3.13 -20.75
CA GLY A 278 7.01 3.27 -20.71
C GLY A 278 7.59 2.65 -19.45
N CYS A 279 8.91 2.49 -19.39
CA CYS A 279 9.61 2.10 -18.16
C CYS A 279 10.09 3.33 -17.38
N SER A 280 10.41 3.12 -16.11
CA SER A 280 10.96 4.12 -15.18
C SER A 280 12.13 4.94 -15.76
N SER A 281 12.97 4.33 -16.61
CA SER A 281 14.13 5.00 -17.22
C SER A 281 13.83 5.72 -18.54
N CYS A 282 12.79 5.32 -19.28
CA CYS A 282 12.45 5.91 -20.59
C CYS A 282 11.33 6.93 -20.52
N THR A 283 10.53 6.88 -19.46
CA THR A 283 9.59 7.96 -19.15
C THR A 283 10.39 9.11 -18.58
N VAL A 284 10.78 10.01 -19.48
CA VAL A 284 11.41 11.28 -19.11
C VAL A 284 10.33 12.10 -18.43
N GLY A 285 10.38 12.14 -17.09
CA GLY A 285 9.71 13.16 -16.30
C GLY A 285 8.22 12.96 -16.07
N ASP A 286 7.72 13.77 -15.16
CA ASP A 286 6.34 13.91 -14.67
C ASP A 286 5.29 14.27 -15.75
N ASP A 287 5.63 14.14 -17.04
CA ASP A 287 4.84 14.58 -18.20
C ASP A 287 3.70 13.63 -18.56
N LEU A 288 3.61 12.47 -17.90
CA LEU A 288 2.42 11.65 -18.05
C LEU A 288 1.29 12.27 -17.23
N PRO A 289 0.24 12.81 -17.89
CA PRO A 289 -0.81 13.50 -17.18
C PRO A 289 -1.47 12.57 -16.17
N ARG A 290 -1.73 13.08 -14.97
CA ARG A 290 -2.39 12.34 -13.88
C ARG A 290 -3.66 13.06 -13.45
N CYS A 291 -4.74 12.28 -13.33
CA CYS A 291 -5.98 12.82 -12.81
C CYS A 291 -5.96 12.84 -11.28
N SER A 292 -6.13 14.03 -10.69
CA SER A 292 -6.21 14.21 -9.24
C SER A 292 -7.63 13.99 -8.69
N ASN A 293 -8.64 13.92 -9.55
CA ASN A 293 -10.02 13.67 -9.16
C ASN A 293 -10.14 12.28 -8.51
N ASP A 294 -10.66 12.27 -7.27
CA ASP A 294 -10.78 11.07 -6.46
C ASP A 294 -11.78 10.05 -7.00
N ARG A 295 -12.74 10.55 -7.77
CA ARG A 295 -13.80 9.78 -8.44
C ARG A 295 -13.46 9.46 -9.89
N CYS A 296 -12.29 9.86 -10.38
CA CYS A 296 -11.85 9.44 -11.70
C CYS A 296 -11.54 7.94 -11.67
N TRP A 297 -12.00 7.21 -12.68
CA TRP A 297 -11.73 5.78 -12.86
C TRP A 297 -10.22 5.45 -12.88
N SER A 298 -9.37 6.43 -13.20
CA SER A 298 -7.90 6.28 -13.18
C SER A 298 -7.31 6.24 -11.78
N ARG A 299 -8.04 6.61 -10.74
CA ARG A 299 -7.52 6.59 -9.36
C ARG A 299 -7.68 5.23 -8.70
N GLU A 300 -8.68 4.44 -9.10
CA GLU A 300 -8.94 3.10 -8.52
C GLU A 300 -7.73 2.14 -8.61
N GLY A 301 -6.78 2.38 -9.51
CA GLY A 301 -5.54 1.59 -9.61
C GLY A 301 -4.27 2.25 -9.07
N GLY A 302 -4.36 3.31 -8.26
CA GLY A 302 -3.21 3.88 -7.53
C GLY A 302 -2.16 4.55 -8.43
N TYR A 303 -2.49 5.71 -9.01
CA TYR A 303 -1.65 6.51 -9.92
C TYR A 303 -1.56 5.95 -11.36
N ILE A 304 -2.71 5.64 -11.97
CA ILE A 304 -2.74 5.24 -13.38
C ILE A 304 -2.43 6.45 -14.26
N ASN A 305 -1.44 6.29 -15.13
CA ASN A 305 -1.08 7.28 -16.13
C ASN A 305 -1.94 7.09 -17.38
N PHE A 306 -2.22 8.18 -18.10
CA PHE A 306 -3.06 8.14 -19.29
C PHE A 306 -2.20 8.06 -20.55
N CYS A 307 -2.52 7.12 -21.43
CA CYS A 307 -1.96 7.13 -22.76
C CYS A 307 -2.80 8.03 -23.68
N LYS A 308 -2.22 8.47 -24.80
CA LYS A 308 -2.92 9.25 -25.84
C LYS A 308 -4.19 8.58 -26.38
N SER A 309 -4.28 7.26 -26.33
CA SER A 309 -5.48 6.54 -26.79
C SER A 309 -6.66 6.67 -25.83
N CYS A 310 -6.43 6.86 -24.53
CA CYS A 310 -7.49 7.03 -23.51
C CYS A 310 -8.03 8.44 -23.42
N SER A 311 -7.31 9.41 -23.99
CA SER A 311 -7.72 10.81 -24.05
C SER A 311 -7.19 11.38 -25.37
N PRO A 312 -7.83 11.01 -26.50
CA PRO A 312 -7.38 11.38 -27.84
C PRO A 312 -7.50 12.89 -28.08
N ASP A 313 -8.54 13.52 -27.51
CA ASP A 313 -8.78 14.96 -27.60
C ASP A 313 -7.98 15.76 -26.56
N GLY A 314 -7.28 15.05 -25.67
CA GLY A 314 -6.53 15.61 -24.57
C GLY A 314 -7.44 16.08 -23.43
N GLY A 315 -7.09 15.69 -22.21
CA GLY A 315 -7.71 16.24 -21.02
C GLY A 315 -7.25 17.67 -20.73
N LEU A 316 -7.70 18.22 -19.61
CA LEU A 316 -7.39 19.58 -19.20
C LEU A 316 -6.23 19.57 -18.20
N GLN A 317 -5.18 20.34 -18.44
CA GLN A 317 -4.10 20.58 -17.47
C GLN A 317 -4.47 21.79 -16.58
N CYS A 318 -4.29 21.74 -15.24
CA CYS A 318 -4.30 22.98 -14.43
C CYS A 318 -3.16 23.87 -14.92
N MET A 319 -3.37 25.18 -14.90
CA MET A 319 -2.32 26.18 -15.06
C MET A 319 -1.09 26.03 -14.14
N CYS A 320 -1.20 25.37 -12.97
CA CYS A 320 -0.03 25.08 -12.13
C CYS A 320 0.76 23.83 -12.57
N GLU A 321 0.27 23.13 -13.59
CA GLU A 321 0.82 21.90 -14.14
C GLU A 321 0.87 20.70 -13.18
N GLN A 322 0.41 20.83 -11.93
CA GLN A 322 0.39 19.75 -10.94
C GLN A 322 -0.78 18.77 -11.09
N CYS A 323 -1.83 19.18 -11.80
CA CYS A 323 -3.06 18.40 -11.94
C CYS A 323 -3.48 18.33 -13.40
N TRP A 324 -3.95 17.16 -13.83
CA TRP A 324 -4.64 16.98 -15.10
C TRP A 324 -6.05 16.44 -14.86
N PHE A 325 -6.96 16.62 -15.80
CA PHE A 325 -8.36 16.17 -15.72
C PHE A 325 -8.73 15.45 -16.99
N CYS A 326 -9.21 14.20 -16.88
CA CYS A 326 -9.62 13.44 -18.06
C CYS A 326 -10.90 13.99 -18.68
N ASP A 327 -11.20 13.57 -19.91
CA ASP A 327 -12.40 13.99 -20.65
C ASP A 327 -13.70 13.64 -19.92
N ASP A 328 -13.72 12.53 -19.15
CA ASP A 328 -14.87 12.17 -18.32
C ASP A 328 -15.04 13.14 -17.14
N CYS A 329 -13.95 13.50 -16.46
CA CYS A 329 -13.98 14.48 -15.38
C CYS A 329 -14.41 15.86 -15.89
N LYS A 330 -13.96 16.22 -17.09
CA LYS A 330 -14.38 17.43 -17.79
C LYS A 330 -15.88 17.42 -18.10
N ALA A 331 -16.38 16.32 -18.66
CA ALA A 331 -17.79 16.18 -19.05
C ALA A 331 -18.73 16.10 -17.84
N ALA A 332 -18.30 15.48 -16.75
CA ALA A 332 -19.11 15.25 -15.55
C ALA A 332 -19.56 16.54 -14.84
N THR A 333 -19.02 17.71 -15.23
CA THR A 333 -19.40 19.07 -14.79
C THR A 333 -19.46 19.28 -13.27
N ALA A 334 -19.07 18.30 -12.46
CA ALA A 334 -19.06 18.39 -11.02
C ALA A 334 -17.93 19.37 -10.64
N PRO A 335 -18.24 20.53 -10.01
CA PRO A 335 -17.26 21.53 -9.60
C PRO A 335 -16.32 21.05 -8.48
N SER A 336 -16.17 19.74 -8.30
CA SER A 336 -15.53 19.15 -7.13
C SER A 336 -14.02 19.04 -7.24
N CYS A 337 -13.43 19.19 -8.43
CA CYS A 337 -11.98 18.96 -8.62
C CYS A 337 -11.24 20.05 -9.40
N PHE A 338 -11.93 20.82 -10.24
CA PHE A 338 -11.35 21.93 -10.98
C PHE A 338 -12.33 23.08 -11.16
N MET A 339 -11.80 24.22 -11.57
CA MET A 339 -12.53 25.43 -11.89
C MET A 339 -12.04 26.00 -13.22
N GLU A 340 -12.93 26.68 -13.92
CA GLU A 340 -12.58 27.49 -15.08
C GLU A 340 -12.67 28.97 -14.71
N CYS A 341 -11.67 29.76 -15.12
CA CYS A 341 -11.83 31.21 -15.07
C CYS A 341 -12.99 31.62 -16.01
N PRO A 342 -13.99 32.40 -15.54
CA PRO A 342 -15.16 32.71 -16.36
C PRO A 342 -14.85 33.58 -17.58
N ARG A 343 -13.72 34.31 -17.55
CA ARG A 343 -13.23 35.17 -18.64
C ARG A 343 -12.39 34.40 -19.65
N CYS A 344 -11.23 33.86 -19.25
CA CYS A 344 -10.27 33.23 -20.17
C CYS A 344 -10.45 31.72 -20.36
N ARG A 345 -11.35 31.07 -19.58
CA ARG A 345 -11.61 29.62 -19.62
C ARG A 345 -10.39 28.73 -19.31
N LYS A 346 -9.28 29.31 -18.82
CA LYS A 346 -8.17 28.54 -18.26
C LYS A 346 -8.64 27.71 -17.06
N VAL A 347 -8.06 26.53 -16.90
CA VAL A 347 -8.48 25.53 -15.93
C VAL A 347 -7.54 25.53 -14.73
N TYR A 348 -8.12 25.40 -13.54
CA TYR A 348 -7.41 25.46 -12.28
C TYR A 348 -7.84 24.33 -11.34
N CYS A 349 -6.91 23.65 -10.67
CA CYS A 349 -7.26 22.67 -9.64
C CYS A 349 -7.61 23.36 -8.32
N LEU A 350 -8.64 22.87 -7.64
CA LEU A 350 -9.20 23.51 -6.43
C LEU A 350 -8.26 23.55 -5.23
N TYR A 351 -7.29 22.64 -5.15
CA TYR A 351 -6.51 22.39 -3.93
C TYR A 351 -5.06 22.86 -4.01
N ALA A 352 -4.51 23.07 -5.20
CA ALA A 352 -3.11 23.46 -5.37
C ALA A 352 -2.90 24.73 -6.20
N CYS A 353 -3.94 25.27 -6.85
CA CYS A 353 -3.82 26.49 -7.66
C CYS A 353 -4.38 27.68 -6.83
N ASP A 354 -3.49 28.49 -6.24
CA ASP A 354 -3.89 29.69 -5.45
C ASP A 354 -4.32 30.88 -6.34
N TYR A 355 -4.00 30.83 -7.64
CA TYR A 355 -4.29 31.83 -8.67
C TYR A 355 -5.79 32.06 -8.95
N ILE A 356 -6.67 31.26 -8.38
CA ILE A 356 -8.11 31.39 -8.50
C ILE A 356 -8.77 30.84 -7.24
N GLN A 357 -9.79 31.54 -6.78
CA GLN A 357 -10.55 31.14 -5.60
C GLN A 357 -12.03 30.98 -5.97
N PHE A 358 -12.85 30.53 -5.03
CA PHE A 358 -14.30 30.42 -5.25
C PHE A 358 -15.07 30.74 -3.99
N CYS A 359 -16.30 31.19 -4.19
CA CYS A 359 -17.23 31.37 -3.10
C CYS A 359 -17.66 30.01 -2.56
N ALA A 360 -17.50 29.82 -1.25
CA ALA A 360 -17.88 28.59 -0.56
C ALA A 360 -19.37 28.25 -0.69
N GLU A 361 -20.23 29.26 -0.88
CA GLU A 361 -21.68 29.10 -1.01
C GLU A 361 -22.09 28.82 -2.45
N CYS A 362 -21.97 29.79 -3.35
CA CYS A 362 -22.48 29.68 -4.71
C CYS A 362 -21.55 28.89 -5.65
N LYS A 363 -20.37 28.49 -5.17
CA LYS A 363 -19.32 27.77 -5.94
C LYS A 363 -18.86 28.50 -7.20
N ARG A 364 -19.21 29.78 -7.35
CA ARG A 364 -18.72 30.60 -8.46
C ARG A 364 -17.24 30.94 -8.24
N PRO A 365 -16.39 30.78 -9.26
CA PRO A 365 -14.98 31.14 -9.18
C PRO A 365 -14.76 32.66 -9.30
N THR A 366 -13.63 33.13 -8.77
CA THR A 366 -13.07 34.45 -9.06
C THR A 366 -12.53 34.48 -10.49
N LEU A 367 -12.09 35.66 -10.95
CA LEU A 367 -11.17 35.72 -12.08
C LEU A 367 -9.80 35.16 -11.66
N CYS A 368 -9.02 34.69 -12.63
CA CYS A 368 -7.62 34.37 -12.38
C CYS A 368 -6.78 35.65 -12.37
N ASP A 369 -5.61 35.61 -11.75
CA ASP A 369 -4.70 36.76 -11.62
C ASP A 369 -4.47 37.49 -12.96
N ASP A 370 -4.16 36.77 -14.06
CA ASP A 370 -4.02 37.37 -15.39
C ASP A 370 -5.25 38.19 -15.83
N CYS A 371 -6.45 37.70 -15.51
CA CYS A 371 -7.71 38.36 -15.90
C CYS A 371 -8.08 39.51 -14.96
N ILE A 372 -7.61 39.48 -13.71
CA ILE A 372 -7.80 40.56 -12.73
C ILE A 372 -6.95 41.76 -13.16
N GLU A 373 -5.68 41.53 -13.52
CA GLU A 373 -4.78 42.58 -13.99
C GLU A 373 -5.31 43.29 -15.25
N GLU A 374 -5.97 42.56 -16.17
CA GLU A 374 -6.56 43.16 -17.37
C GLU A 374 -7.82 44.03 -17.13
N GLU A 375 -8.55 43.85 -16.02
CA GLU A 375 -9.77 44.64 -15.72
C GLU A 375 -9.46 46.06 -15.27
N GLU A 376 -8.31 46.29 -14.62
CA GLU A 376 -7.94 47.60 -14.11
C GLU A 376 -7.74 48.64 -15.25
N ASP A 377 -7.42 48.16 -16.46
CA ASP A 377 -7.11 49.01 -17.62
C ASP A 377 -8.28 49.20 -18.60
N SER A 378 -9.33 48.38 -18.54
CA SER A 378 -10.39 48.36 -19.55
C SER A 378 -11.74 48.82 -18.99
N GLY A 379 -11.96 50.13 -19.02
CA GLY A 379 -13.15 50.80 -18.50
C GLY A 379 -14.48 50.18 -18.95
N ALA A 380 -15.18 49.59 -17.97
CA ALA A 380 -16.64 49.43 -17.83
C ALA A 380 -17.42 48.95 -19.07
N GLY A 381 -17.36 47.64 -19.32
CA GLY A 381 -18.44 46.90 -19.97
C GLY A 381 -18.95 45.81 -19.02
N THR A 382 -20.11 46.02 -18.40
CA THR A 382 -20.78 45.04 -17.53
C THR A 382 -21.28 43.86 -18.38
N ASP A 383 -20.44 42.86 -18.58
CA ASP A 383 -20.78 41.66 -19.33
C ASP A 383 -20.77 40.44 -18.40
N ALA A 384 -21.61 39.44 -18.68
CA ALA A 384 -21.95 38.31 -17.80
C ALA A 384 -20.79 37.31 -17.50
N ARG A 385 -19.54 37.71 -17.75
CA ARG A 385 -18.30 36.96 -17.49
C ARG A 385 -17.57 37.41 -16.22
N GLU A 386 -18.20 38.26 -15.41
CA GLU A 386 -17.65 38.69 -14.13
C GLU A 386 -17.49 37.50 -13.16
N GLY A 387 -16.24 37.26 -12.77
CA GLY A 387 -15.93 36.41 -11.61
C GLY A 387 -16.52 37.02 -10.34
N VAL A 388 -16.68 36.21 -9.29
CA VAL A 388 -17.17 36.76 -8.02
C VAL A 388 -16.04 37.48 -7.27
N SER A 389 -16.34 38.62 -6.66
CA SER A 389 -15.44 39.25 -5.68
C SER A 389 -15.64 38.62 -4.31
N LEU A 390 -14.53 38.19 -3.68
CA LEU A 390 -14.53 37.56 -2.36
C LEU A 390 -14.30 38.62 -1.28
N GLU A 391 -15.28 38.81 -0.40
CA GLU A 391 -15.28 39.93 0.56
C GLU A 391 -15.06 39.47 2.01
N ALA A 392 -15.26 38.19 2.29
CA ALA A 392 -15.15 37.66 3.65
C ALA A 392 -14.58 36.24 3.69
N GLU A 393 -14.07 35.87 4.86
CA GLU A 393 -13.66 34.52 5.20
C GLU A 393 -14.60 33.93 6.25
N CYS A 394 -14.87 32.64 6.13
CA CYS A 394 -15.61 31.90 7.14
C CYS A 394 -14.87 31.94 8.47
N SER A 395 -15.49 32.56 9.48
CA SER A 395 -14.89 32.77 10.81
C SER A 395 -14.94 31.53 11.71
N ALA A 396 -15.42 30.40 11.20
CA ALA A 396 -15.32 29.13 11.92
C ALA A 396 -13.84 28.72 11.97
N HIS A 397 -13.35 28.48 13.17
CA HIS A 397 -12.00 27.96 13.40
C HIS A 397 -11.79 26.77 12.44
N TYR A 398 -10.71 26.81 11.66
CA TYR A 398 -10.28 25.79 10.68
C TYR A 398 -10.92 25.80 9.27
N CYS A 399 -12.01 26.52 9.00
CA CYS A 399 -12.60 26.49 7.67
C CYS A 399 -11.92 27.44 6.67
N LEU A 400 -11.75 28.71 7.06
CA LEU A 400 -11.12 29.80 6.27
C LEU A 400 -11.62 29.95 4.82
N LYS A 401 -12.72 29.28 4.44
CA LYS A 401 -13.28 29.35 3.10
C LYS A 401 -13.80 30.76 2.81
N LYS A 402 -13.57 31.23 1.59
CA LYS A 402 -13.92 32.58 1.14
C LYS A 402 -15.39 32.66 0.71
N ILE A 403 -16.02 33.81 0.94
CA ILE A 403 -17.43 34.07 0.65
C ILE A 403 -17.53 35.36 -0.18
N CYS A 404 -18.28 35.34 -1.28
CA CYS A 404 -18.50 36.51 -2.11
C CYS A 404 -19.52 37.48 -1.49
N GLY A 405 -19.47 38.76 -1.89
CA GLY A 405 -20.38 39.80 -1.36
C GLY A 405 -21.85 39.43 -1.44
N THR A 406 -22.30 38.87 -2.57
CA THR A 406 -23.69 38.42 -2.73
C THR A 406 -24.10 37.34 -1.73
N CYS A 407 -23.21 36.38 -1.44
CA CYS A 407 -23.48 35.31 -0.47
C CYS A 407 -23.24 35.76 0.98
N LEU A 408 -22.47 36.83 1.18
CA LEU A 408 -22.17 37.38 2.48
C LEU A 408 -23.43 37.90 3.18
N GLU A 409 -24.35 38.50 2.44
CA GLU A 409 -25.62 39.00 2.97
C GLU A 409 -26.47 37.89 3.62
N THR A 410 -26.39 36.67 3.09
CA THR A 410 -27.15 35.52 3.58
C THR A 410 -26.40 34.65 4.59
N THR A 411 -25.09 34.85 4.78
CA THR A 411 -24.23 33.97 5.60
C THR A 411 -23.68 34.62 6.86
N ARG A 412 -24.08 35.84 7.19
CA ARG A 412 -23.68 36.50 8.44
C ARG A 412 -24.44 35.95 9.64
N CYS A 413 -23.71 35.69 10.71
CA CYS A 413 -24.30 35.41 12.01
C CYS A 413 -25.02 36.66 12.52
N SER A 414 -26.31 36.54 12.85
CA SER A 414 -27.09 37.67 13.38
C SER A 414 -26.65 38.14 14.77
N GLY A 415 -25.88 37.33 15.49
CA GLY A 415 -25.32 37.68 16.80
C GLY A 415 -24.03 38.49 16.69
N CYS A 416 -22.99 37.92 16.07
CA CYS A 416 -21.65 38.53 16.00
C CYS A 416 -21.30 39.19 14.67
N GLN A 417 -22.18 39.14 13.67
CA GLN A 417 -21.97 39.67 12.30
C GLN A 417 -20.83 39.01 11.49
N ASN A 418 -20.14 38.03 12.06
CA ASN A 418 -19.12 37.24 11.36
C ASN A 418 -19.76 36.38 10.26
N ALA A 419 -19.01 36.11 9.19
CA ALA A 419 -19.45 35.31 8.05
C ALA A 419 -19.19 33.82 8.28
N PHE A 420 -20.13 32.95 7.88
CA PHE A 420 -20.01 31.50 8.03
C PHE A 420 -20.48 30.78 6.78
N CYS A 421 -19.64 29.90 6.21
CA CYS A 421 -20.11 29.09 5.09
C CYS A 421 -21.15 28.06 5.55
N SER A 422 -22.03 27.63 4.65
CA SER A 422 -23.08 26.63 4.89
C SER A 422 -22.57 25.33 5.52
N GLY A 423 -21.36 24.91 5.18
CA GLY A 423 -20.72 23.73 5.78
C GLY A 423 -20.26 23.92 7.24
N CYS A 424 -20.17 25.15 7.72
CA CYS A 424 -19.78 25.50 9.10
C CYS A 424 -20.92 26.08 9.91
N THR A 425 -21.98 26.57 9.25
CA THR A 425 -23.26 26.75 9.90
C THR A 425 -23.84 25.36 10.11
N VAL A 426 -23.69 24.81 11.31
CA VAL A 426 -24.37 23.58 11.72
C VAL A 426 -25.86 23.91 11.84
N SER A 427 -26.56 24.06 10.71
CA SER A 427 -28.03 24.17 10.53
C SER A 427 -28.83 24.87 11.65
N GLN A 428 -28.31 25.96 12.22
CA GLN A 428 -28.98 26.71 13.29
C GLN A 428 -29.54 28.02 12.73
N ASN A 429 -30.70 27.90 12.10
CA ASN A 429 -31.50 29.02 11.64
C ASN A 429 -32.69 29.18 12.60
N CYS A 430 -33.11 30.41 12.92
CA CYS A 430 -34.40 30.57 13.60
C CYS A 430 -35.52 30.20 12.63
N GLU A 431 -36.41 29.29 13.01
CA GLU A 431 -37.54 28.88 12.16
C GLU A 431 -38.46 30.06 11.77
N THR A 432 -38.63 31.02 12.68
CA THR A 432 -39.57 32.13 12.49
C THR A 432 -39.05 33.20 11.52
N CYS A 433 -37.75 33.51 11.58
CA CYS A 433 -37.19 34.62 10.79
C CYS A 433 -36.06 34.20 9.84
N ASN A 434 -35.75 32.90 9.80
CA ASN A 434 -34.71 32.27 8.99
C ASN A 434 -33.32 32.91 9.10
N VAL A 435 -33.04 33.58 10.22
CA VAL A 435 -31.73 34.20 10.43
C VAL A 435 -30.73 33.19 10.98
N HIS A 436 -29.50 33.23 10.45
CA HIS A 436 -28.43 32.29 10.75
C HIS A 436 -27.65 32.70 12.00
N PHE A 437 -27.23 31.72 12.80
CA PHE A 437 -26.34 31.90 13.94
C PHE A 437 -25.14 30.97 13.84
N CYS A 438 -23.99 31.45 14.30
CA CYS A 438 -22.84 30.59 14.53
C CYS A 438 -22.97 29.84 15.85
N VAL A 439 -22.29 28.70 15.96
CA VAL A 439 -22.30 27.84 17.15
C VAL A 439 -21.99 28.61 18.45
N PRO A 440 -20.98 29.51 18.51
CA PRO A 440 -20.74 30.32 19.71
C PRO A 440 -21.92 31.24 20.08
N CYS A 441 -22.49 31.96 19.11
CA CYS A 441 -23.62 32.86 19.38
C CYS A 441 -24.89 32.09 19.78
N TYR A 442 -25.12 30.93 19.16
CA TYR A 442 -26.22 30.05 19.54
C TYR A 442 -26.13 29.62 21.01
N GLY A 443 -24.95 29.16 21.42
CA GLY A 443 -24.68 28.76 22.80
C GLY A 443 -24.84 29.93 23.78
N MET A 444 -24.31 31.11 23.44
CA MET A 444 -24.44 32.32 24.29
C MET A 444 -25.89 32.76 24.49
N HIS A 445 -26.74 32.61 23.47
CA HIS A 445 -28.14 33.02 23.55
C HIS A 445 -29.08 31.95 24.11
N ARG A 446 -28.55 30.88 24.72
CA ARG A 446 -29.33 29.78 25.33
C ARG A 446 -30.39 29.23 24.39
N GLY A 447 -30.06 29.10 23.11
CA GLY A 447 -31.01 28.59 22.14
C GLY A 447 -32.11 29.59 21.75
N ARG A 448 -31.95 30.92 21.92
CA ARG A 448 -32.96 31.91 21.50
C ARG A 448 -32.48 32.89 20.43
N CYS A 449 -33.34 33.19 19.47
CA CYS A 449 -33.07 34.19 18.44
C CYS A 449 -33.12 35.61 19.01
N ASN A 450 -32.06 36.38 18.85
CA ASN A 450 -32.00 37.79 19.29
C ASN A 450 -33.01 38.70 18.56
N LYS A 451 -33.44 38.34 17.34
CA LYS A 451 -34.33 39.14 16.50
C LYS A 451 -35.82 38.94 16.83
N CYS A 452 -36.23 37.73 17.18
CA CYS A 452 -37.67 37.40 17.39
C CYS A 452 -37.97 36.64 18.69
N GLY A 453 -36.95 36.28 19.47
CA GLY A 453 -37.14 35.56 20.74
C GLY A 453 -37.54 34.08 20.61
N CYS A 454 -37.67 33.56 19.38
CA CYS A 454 -37.95 32.14 19.11
C CYS A 454 -36.91 31.25 19.80
N GLU A 455 -37.32 30.11 20.35
CA GLU A 455 -36.38 29.04 20.69
C GLU A 455 -35.95 28.34 19.40
N PHE A 456 -34.66 28.09 19.24
CA PHE A 456 -34.15 27.32 18.13
C PHE A 456 -34.44 25.85 18.36
N ARG A 457 -34.71 25.14 17.28
CA ARG A 457 -34.87 23.69 17.31
C ARG A 457 -33.50 23.06 17.11
N ASP A 458 -33.04 22.26 18.07
CA ASP A 458 -31.85 21.44 17.86
C ASP A 458 -32.15 20.43 16.75
N VAL A 459 -31.54 20.62 15.58
CA VAL A 459 -31.68 19.73 14.41
C VAL A 459 -30.97 18.38 14.64
N ALA A 460 -30.28 18.23 15.77
CA ALA A 460 -29.44 17.07 16.11
C ALA A 460 -30.22 15.76 16.36
N GLU A 461 -31.55 15.75 16.46
CA GLU A 461 -32.31 14.52 16.79
C GLU A 461 -32.90 13.74 15.61
N ASN A 462 -32.81 14.23 14.35
CA ASN A 462 -33.46 13.58 13.20
C ASN A 462 -32.53 13.07 12.08
N THR A 463 -31.24 12.86 12.38
CA THR A 463 -30.30 12.23 11.42
C THR A 463 -29.63 11.02 12.05
N PHE A 464 -30.34 9.90 12.06
CA PHE A 464 -29.81 8.53 12.12
C PHE A 464 -30.53 7.66 11.11
#